data_AF-A0A3M2GD13-F1
#
_entry.id   AF-A0A3M2GD13-F1
#
_cell.length_a   1.000
_cell.length_b   1.000
_cell.length_c   1.000
_cell.angle_alpha   90.00
_cell.angle_beta   90.00
_cell.angle_gamma   90.00
#
_symmetry.space_group_name_H-M   'P 1'
#
loop_
_entity.id
_entity.type
_entity.pdbx_description
1 polymer ?
#
loop_
_entity_poly.entity_id
_entity_poly.type
_entity_poly.pdbx_seq_one_letter_code
_entity_poly.pdbx_strand_id
1 'polypeptide(L)'
;MITVEVPGDGNPAVIDTDGSVVYADVADDSSLVVQPQQGGGVRMLTVLDSNDAPDEFDFEVHSADGYTLRLADDGSAEIVDGDGSAVMDVPPAWAFDANGTPVAARYSIDHHTLTLHIDHRATDAYPIIADP
;
A
#
# COMPACT_ATOMS: atom_id res chain seq x y z
N MET A 1 18.48 2.68 7.42
CA MET A 1 17.58 1.60 6.97
C MET A 1 16.20 2.21 6.87
N ILE A 2 15.46 1.91 5.81
CA ILE A 2 14.05 2.28 5.67
C ILE A 2 13.24 1.02 5.94
N THR A 3 12.18 1.14 6.72
CA THR A 3 11.25 0.06 7.04
C THR A 3 9.84 0.61 6.87
N VAL A 4 8.99 -0.17 6.22
CA VAL A 4 7.58 0.13 6.06
C VAL A 4 6.83 -0.90 6.88
N GLU A 5 6.00 -0.45 7.83
CA GLU A 5 5.12 -1.33 8.57
C GLU A 5 3.93 -1.72 7.70
N VAL A 6 3.51 -2.98 7.82
CA VAL A 6 2.32 -3.49 7.15
C VAL A 6 1.11 -3.26 8.07
N PRO A 7 -0.04 -2.80 7.55
CA PRO A 7 -1.24 -2.64 8.36
C PRO A 7 -1.67 -3.97 9.03
N GLY A 8 -2.32 -3.87 10.19
CA GLY A 8 -2.96 -4.99 10.91
C GLY A 8 -2.36 -5.37 12.27
N ASP A 9 -3.03 -6.29 12.97
CA ASP A 9 -2.74 -6.64 14.38
C ASP A 9 -1.72 -7.79 14.55
N GLY A 10 -0.92 -8.09 13.52
CA GLY A 10 0.16 -9.10 13.60
C GLY A 10 -0.28 -10.55 13.40
N ASN A 11 -1.29 -10.79 12.55
CA ASN A 11 -1.69 -12.12 12.11
C ASN A 11 -0.50 -12.86 11.44
N PRO A 12 -0.36 -14.20 11.58
CA PRO A 12 0.81 -14.90 11.07
C PRO A 12 0.85 -14.85 9.55
N ALA A 13 1.97 -14.38 9.03
CA ALA A 13 2.19 -14.28 7.60
C ALA A 13 2.35 -15.67 6.95
N VAL A 14 1.74 -15.87 5.80
CA VAL A 14 1.88 -17.09 4.98
C VAL A 14 2.84 -16.79 3.83
N ILE A 15 3.88 -17.60 3.67
CA ILE A 15 4.81 -17.50 2.54
C ILE A 15 4.31 -18.40 1.42
N ASP A 16 4.07 -17.83 0.24
CA ASP A 16 3.74 -18.56 -0.98
C ASP A 16 5.01 -19.07 -1.67
N THR A 17 4.84 -20.07 -2.54
CA THR A 17 5.88 -20.76 -3.32
C THR A 17 6.68 -19.83 -4.24
N ASP A 18 6.13 -18.69 -4.63
CA ASP A 18 6.82 -17.67 -5.45
C ASP A 18 7.61 -16.64 -4.60
N GLY A 19 7.59 -16.78 -3.27
CA GLY A 19 8.24 -15.89 -2.33
C GLY A 19 7.39 -14.69 -1.91
N SER A 20 6.15 -14.60 -2.38
CA SER A 20 5.17 -13.64 -1.85
C SER A 20 4.83 -13.96 -0.40
N VAL A 21 4.52 -12.93 0.38
CA VAL A 21 4.09 -13.06 1.77
C VAL A 21 2.69 -12.47 1.90
N VAL A 22 1.75 -13.26 2.40
CA VAL A 22 0.36 -12.85 2.62
C VAL A 22 0.14 -12.59 4.11
N TYR A 23 -0.30 -11.39 4.44
CA TYR A 23 -0.84 -11.01 5.74
C TYR A 23 -2.36 -10.97 5.60
N ALA A 24 -3.05 -11.94 6.21
CA ALA A 24 -4.50 -11.99 6.19
C ALA A 24 -5.10 -11.14 7.31
N ASP A 25 -6.30 -10.64 7.09
CA ASP A 25 -7.08 -9.86 8.07
C ASP A 25 -6.28 -8.65 8.61
N VAL A 26 -5.65 -7.90 7.69
CA VAL A 26 -4.94 -6.65 8.03
C VAL A 26 -5.91 -5.55 8.44
N ALA A 27 -7.16 -5.68 8.01
CA ALA A 27 -8.35 -4.98 8.49
C ALA A 27 -9.57 -5.86 8.18
N ASP A 28 -10.78 -5.37 8.47
CA ASP A 28 -12.02 -6.05 8.09
C ASP A 28 -12.00 -6.40 6.59
N ASP A 29 -12.30 -7.67 6.27
CA ASP A 29 -12.33 -8.24 4.91
C ASP A 29 -11.18 -7.79 4.00
N SER A 30 -9.98 -7.66 4.55
CA SER A 30 -8.82 -7.14 3.84
C SER A 30 -7.55 -7.94 4.12
N SER A 31 -6.76 -8.16 3.07
CA SER A 31 -5.46 -8.82 3.14
C SER A 31 -4.37 -7.97 2.47
N LEU A 32 -3.12 -8.16 2.89
CA LEU A 32 -1.96 -7.54 2.24
C LEU A 32 -1.04 -8.62 1.66
N VAL A 33 -0.69 -8.49 0.38
CA VAL A 33 0.27 -9.35 -0.29
C VAL A 33 1.55 -8.56 -0.56
N VAL A 34 2.67 -9.02 0.00
CA VAL A 34 3.99 -8.40 -0.17
C VAL A 34 4.82 -9.27 -1.11
N GLN A 35 5.26 -8.70 -2.23
CA GLN A 35 5.97 -9.42 -3.29
C GLN A 35 7.34 -8.79 -3.56
N PRO A 36 8.44 -9.56 -3.51
CA PRO A 36 9.73 -9.06 -3.97
C PRO A 36 9.72 -8.85 -5.48
N GLN A 37 10.26 -7.73 -5.96
CA GLN A 37 10.34 -7.43 -7.39
C GLN A 37 11.69 -7.82 -7.99
N GLN A 38 11.65 -8.34 -9.22
CA GLN A 38 12.85 -8.65 -10.00
C GLN A 38 13.62 -7.34 -10.29
N GLY A 39 14.85 -7.24 -9.79
CA GLY A 39 15.66 -6.01 -9.90
C GLY A 39 15.74 -5.18 -8.62
N GLY A 40 15.09 -5.63 -7.54
CA GLY A 40 15.06 -4.94 -6.24
C GLY A 40 13.73 -4.20 -6.02
N GLY A 41 13.49 -3.85 -4.76
CA GLY A 41 12.21 -3.27 -4.34
C GLY A 41 11.16 -4.31 -3.95
N VAL A 42 10.02 -3.80 -3.54
CA VAL A 42 8.89 -4.57 -3.00
C VAL A 42 7.62 -3.99 -3.61
N ARG A 43 6.66 -4.86 -3.94
CA ARG A 43 5.27 -4.48 -4.21
C ARG A 43 4.43 -4.89 -3.01
N MET A 44 3.51 -4.04 -2.62
CA MET A 44 2.49 -4.35 -1.62
C MET A 44 1.14 -4.30 -2.34
N LEU A 45 0.27 -5.28 -2.14
CA LEU A 45 -1.06 -5.28 -2.74
C LEU A 45 -2.09 -5.44 -1.64
N THR A 46 -2.95 -4.44 -1.49
CA THR A 46 -4.11 -4.51 -0.60
C THR A 46 -5.24 -5.17 -1.37
N VAL A 47 -5.78 -6.26 -0.81
CA VAL A 47 -6.90 -7.03 -1.36
C VAL A 47 -8.10 -6.78 -0.46
N LEU A 48 -9.16 -6.20 -1.01
CA LEU A 48 -10.43 -5.99 -0.32
C LEU A 48 -11.38 -7.07 -0.82
N ASP A 49 -11.82 -7.95 0.08
CA ASP A 49 -12.63 -9.13 -0.27
C ASP A 49 -14.14 -8.83 -0.30
N SER A 50 -14.58 -7.73 0.31
CA SER A 50 -15.98 -7.33 0.34
C SER A 50 -16.17 -5.83 0.55
N ASN A 51 -17.43 -5.36 0.45
CA ASN A 51 -17.81 -3.97 0.75
C ASN A 51 -17.65 -3.59 2.23
N ASP A 52 -17.46 -4.57 3.11
CA ASP A 52 -17.22 -4.31 4.53
C ASP A 52 -15.74 -3.94 4.80
N ALA A 53 -14.86 -4.05 3.79
CA ALA A 53 -13.50 -3.58 3.87
C ALA A 53 -13.40 -2.06 4.04
N PRO A 54 -12.35 -1.54 4.72
CA PRO A 54 -12.14 -0.10 4.84
C PRO A 54 -11.76 0.57 3.51
N ASP A 55 -12.06 1.86 3.42
CA ASP A 55 -11.63 2.73 2.32
C ASP A 55 -10.18 3.25 2.48
N GLU A 56 -9.56 3.10 3.66
CA GLU A 56 -8.25 3.68 4.00
C GLU A 56 -7.32 2.65 4.64
N PHE A 57 -6.05 2.62 4.19
CA PHE A 57 -5.00 1.74 4.71
C PHE A 57 -3.72 2.53 4.97
N ASP A 58 -3.24 2.49 6.21
CA ASP A 58 -2.05 3.22 6.65
C ASP A 58 -0.79 2.37 6.54
N PHE A 59 0.26 2.95 5.96
CA PHE A 59 1.61 2.40 5.88
C PHE A 59 2.57 3.34 6.61
N GLU A 60 3.04 2.92 7.79
CA GLU A 60 3.98 3.69 8.59
C GLU A 60 5.40 3.50 8.07
N VAL A 61 6.07 4.60 7.74
CA VAL A 61 7.42 4.60 7.16
C VAL A 61 8.43 5.06 8.21
N HIS A 62 9.20 4.09 8.71
CA HIS A 62 10.32 4.35 9.60
C HIS A 62 11.62 4.46 8.81
N SER A 63 12.39 5.49 9.11
CA SER A 63 13.67 5.75 8.47
C SER A 63 14.65 6.37 9.47
N ALA A 64 15.93 6.42 9.09
CA ALA A 64 16.92 7.11 9.92
C ALA A 64 16.61 8.62 10.00
N ASP A 65 17.20 9.31 10.98
CA ASP A 65 17.04 10.76 11.08
C ASP A 65 17.36 11.46 9.74
N GLY A 66 16.47 12.37 9.32
CA GLY A 66 16.64 13.19 8.13
C GLY A 66 15.91 12.71 6.88
N TYR A 67 15.18 11.60 6.92
CA TYR A 67 14.30 11.20 5.82
C TYR A 67 12.85 11.61 6.09
N THR A 68 12.12 12.01 5.04
CA THR A 68 10.71 12.44 5.15
C THR A 68 9.88 11.93 3.97
N LEU A 69 8.57 11.78 4.19
CA LEU A 69 7.61 11.49 3.12
C LEU A 69 7.15 12.78 2.43
N ARG A 70 7.04 12.72 1.09
CA ARG A 70 6.51 13.79 0.26
C ARG A 70 5.50 13.24 -0.74
N LEU A 71 4.39 13.95 -0.93
CA LEU A 71 3.45 13.71 -2.02
C LEU A 71 3.84 14.59 -3.22
N ALA A 72 3.95 14.00 -4.40
CA ALA A 72 4.24 14.72 -5.65
C ALA A 72 2.96 15.14 -6.38
N ASP A 73 3.10 16.10 -7.31
CA ASP A 73 1.97 16.66 -8.07
C ASP A 73 1.27 15.63 -8.99
N ASP A 74 1.96 14.56 -9.36
CA ASP A 74 1.43 13.47 -10.20
C ASP A 74 0.71 12.37 -9.41
N GLY A 75 0.63 12.51 -8.08
CA GLY A 75 0.00 11.55 -7.17
C GLY A 75 0.92 10.44 -6.68
N SER A 76 2.19 10.42 -7.08
CA SER A 76 3.20 9.56 -6.47
C SER A 76 3.60 10.04 -5.08
N ALA A 77 4.14 9.14 -4.26
CA ALA A 77 4.79 9.48 -3.00
C ALA A 77 6.30 9.19 -3.08
N GLU A 78 7.09 9.92 -2.32
CA GLU A 78 8.54 9.81 -2.33
C GLU A 78 9.06 9.83 -0.89
N ILE A 79 10.08 9.01 -0.62
CA ILE A 79 10.92 9.18 0.57
C ILE A 79 12.12 10.00 0.13
N VAL A 80 12.28 11.17 0.74
CA VAL A 80 13.38 12.10 0.45
C VAL A 80 14.36 12.18 1.61
N ASP A 81 15.64 12.39 1.31
CA ASP A 81 16.67 12.66 2.30
C ASP A 81 16.67 14.14 2.78
N GLY A 82 17.60 14.47 3.69
CA GLY A 82 17.70 15.81 4.27
C GLY A 82 18.10 16.92 3.29
N ASP A 83 18.62 16.54 2.12
CA ASP A 83 18.94 17.46 1.02
C ASP A 83 17.76 17.59 0.03
N GLY A 84 16.66 16.85 0.27
CA GLY A 84 15.44 16.85 -0.54
C GLY A 84 15.49 15.93 -1.76
N SER A 85 16.50 15.07 -1.86
CA SER A 85 16.64 14.11 -2.96
C SER A 85 15.80 12.86 -2.69
N ALA A 86 15.05 12.41 -3.69
CA ALA A 86 14.30 11.16 -3.61
C ALA A 86 15.25 9.96 -3.53
N VAL A 87 15.06 9.12 -2.51
CA VAL A 87 15.80 7.88 -2.31
C VAL A 87 14.95 6.64 -2.54
N MET A 88 13.63 6.80 -2.53
CA MET A 88 12.65 5.77 -2.86
C MET A 88 11.41 6.45 -3.43
N ASP A 89 10.89 5.89 -4.52
CA ASP A 89 9.68 6.35 -5.18
C ASP A 89 8.58 5.32 -5.02
N VAL A 90 7.37 5.82 -4.79
CA VAL A 90 6.13 5.07 -4.65
C VAL A 90 5.20 5.54 -5.77
N PRO A 91 4.99 4.73 -6.82
CA PRO A 91 4.19 5.14 -7.98
C PRO A 91 2.78 5.58 -7.59
N PRO A 92 2.09 6.36 -8.45
CA PRO A 92 0.71 6.75 -8.19
C PRO A 92 -0.19 5.54 -7.91
N ALA A 93 -1.03 5.67 -6.89
CA ALA A 93 -1.96 4.63 -6.48
C ALA A 93 -2.85 4.17 -7.64
N TRP A 94 -3.12 2.87 -7.69
CA TRP A 94 -4.12 2.32 -8.59
C TRP A 94 -4.93 1.24 -7.89
N ALA A 95 -6.18 1.07 -8.32
CA ALA A 95 -7.05 -0.01 -7.87
C ALA A 95 -7.94 -0.52 -9.01
N PHE A 96 -8.22 -1.82 -9.00
CA PHE A 96 -9.15 -2.45 -9.94
C PHE A 96 -10.06 -3.45 -9.23
N ASP A 97 -11.32 -3.47 -9.64
CA ASP A 97 -12.30 -4.46 -9.21
C ASP A 97 -12.11 -5.81 -9.92
N ALA A 98 -12.84 -6.85 -9.52
CA ALA A 98 -12.73 -8.19 -10.08
C ALA A 98 -13.12 -8.30 -11.56
N ASN A 99 -13.79 -7.30 -12.13
CA ASN A 99 -14.09 -7.21 -13.55
C ASN A 99 -13.01 -6.45 -14.34
N GLY A 100 -11.97 -5.95 -13.66
CA GLY A 100 -10.94 -5.08 -14.24
C GLY A 100 -11.42 -3.63 -14.44
N THR A 101 -12.47 -3.22 -13.74
CA THR A 101 -12.95 -1.83 -13.73
C THR A 101 -12.06 -1.00 -12.81
N PRO A 102 -11.55 0.16 -13.26
CA PRO A 102 -10.77 1.04 -12.39
C PRO A 102 -11.60 1.53 -11.21
N VAL A 103 -11.03 1.45 -10.01
CA VAL A 103 -11.54 2.06 -8.78
C VAL A 103 -10.60 3.22 -8.44
N ALA A 104 -11.16 4.36 -8.02
CA ALA A 104 -10.34 5.54 -7.73
C ALA A 104 -9.48 5.27 -6.49
N ALA A 105 -8.18 5.52 -6.60
CA ALA A 105 -7.23 5.39 -5.51
C ALA A 105 -6.29 6.60 -5.47
N ARG A 106 -5.83 6.98 -4.27
CA ARG A 106 -4.92 8.12 -4.05
C ARG A 106 -4.16 7.97 -2.74
N TYR A 107 -3.10 8.76 -2.57
CA TYR A 107 -2.42 8.89 -1.28
C TYR A 107 -2.80 10.16 -0.53
N SER A 108 -2.68 10.10 0.80
CA SER A 108 -2.39 11.25 1.64
C SER A 108 -1.19 10.94 2.53
N ILE A 109 -0.49 11.98 2.99
CA ILE A 109 0.63 11.84 3.92
C ILE A 109 0.33 12.66 5.18
N ASP A 110 0.46 12.02 6.34
CA ASP A 110 0.54 12.69 7.64
C ASP A 110 1.83 12.27 8.34
N HIS A 111 2.76 13.22 8.50
CA HIS A 111 4.10 13.00 9.04
C HIS A 111 4.89 11.87 8.36
N HIS A 112 4.85 10.66 8.92
CA HIS A 112 5.57 9.47 8.49
C HIS A 112 4.62 8.34 8.06
N THR A 113 3.33 8.64 7.94
CA THR A 113 2.30 7.71 7.49
C THR A 113 1.88 8.05 6.07
N LEU A 114 1.98 7.07 5.18
CA LEU A 114 1.38 7.09 3.86
C LEU A 114 0.03 6.35 3.94
N THR A 115 -1.08 7.05 3.71
CA THR A 115 -2.41 6.43 3.68
C THR A 115 -2.81 6.19 2.23
N LEU A 116 -3.10 4.94 1.87
CA LEU A 116 -3.78 4.58 0.63
C LEU A 116 -5.30 4.73 0.82
N HIS A 117 -5.91 5.58 0.01
CA HIS A 117 -7.36 5.75 -0.07
C HIS A 117 -7.88 5.00 -1.28
N ILE A 118 -8.96 4.24 -1.13
CA ILE A 118 -9.65 3.49 -2.18
C ILE A 118 -11.13 3.86 -2.11
N ASP A 119 -11.65 4.57 -3.11
CA ASP A 119 -13.05 5.01 -3.12
C ASP A 119 -13.98 3.89 -3.65
N HIS A 120 -14.06 2.76 -2.93
CA HIS A 120 -14.88 1.61 -3.33
C HIS A 120 -16.33 1.71 -2.83
N ARG A 121 -17.22 0.92 -3.42
CA ARG A 121 -18.67 0.92 -3.16
C ARG A 121 -19.25 -0.48 -3.21
N ALA A 122 -20.45 -0.63 -2.65
CA ALA A 122 -21.19 -1.90 -2.67
C ALA A 122 -21.57 -2.38 -4.10
N THR A 123 -21.45 -1.50 -5.10
CA THR A 123 -21.71 -1.83 -6.50
C THR A 123 -20.50 -2.38 -7.25
N ASP A 124 -19.30 -2.25 -6.68
CA ASP A 124 -18.07 -2.77 -7.30
C ASP A 124 -18.00 -4.29 -7.16
N ALA A 125 -17.25 -4.94 -8.05
CA ALA A 125 -17.04 -6.38 -7.98
C ALA A 125 -15.80 -6.71 -7.14
N TYR A 126 -15.97 -7.55 -6.13
CA TYR A 126 -14.89 -7.98 -5.24
C TYR A 126 -14.27 -9.31 -5.72
N PRO A 127 -12.95 -9.54 -5.46
CA PRO A 127 -12.06 -8.66 -4.72
C PRO A 127 -11.62 -7.42 -5.51
N ILE A 128 -11.39 -6.32 -4.81
CA ILE A 128 -10.67 -5.16 -5.33
C ILE A 128 -9.20 -5.33 -4.96
N ILE A 129 -8.31 -5.11 -5.93
CA ILE A 129 -6.86 -5.13 -5.73
C ILE A 129 -6.34 -3.71 -5.91
N ALA A 130 -5.61 -3.21 -4.92
CA ALA A 130 -4.97 -1.91 -4.93
C ALA A 130 -3.47 -2.01 -4.63
N ASP A 131 -2.67 -1.17 -5.28
CA ASP A 131 -1.21 -1.05 -5.07
C ASP A 131 -0.93 0.36 -4.51
N PRO A 132 -0.24 0.47 -3.36
CA PRO A 132 0.20 1.70 -2.77
C PRO A 132 1.59 2.13 -3.24
#